data_AF-A0A3B9S1U0-F1
#
_entry.id   AF-A0A3B9S1U0-F1
#
_cell.length_a   1.000
_cell.length_b   1.000
_cell.length_c   1.000
_cell.angle_alpha   90.00
_cell.angle_beta   90.00
_cell.angle_gamma   90.00
#
_symmetry.space_group_name_H-M   'P 1'
#
loop_
_entity.id
_entity.type
_entity.pdbx_description
1 polymer ?
#
loop_
_entity_poly.entity_id
_entity_poly.type
_entity_poly.pdbx_seq_one_letter_code
_entity_poly.pdbx_strand_id
1 'polypeptide(L)'
;MEKQSNSLKPKIAYGLFDWASSPVPTLHATFVFAVYYVSSVSPDTGSAEWAWMNSLAALTIAIISPILGASADRNANRKTWLG
;
A
#
# COMPACT_ATOMS: atom_id res chain seq x y z
N MET A 1 18.78 -19.06 -24.76
CA MET A 1 19.10 -18.38 -23.48
C MET A 1 19.29 -16.91 -23.80
N GLU A 2 18.21 -16.12 -23.74
CA GLU A 2 18.28 -14.68 -24.01
C GLU A 2 19.14 -13.99 -22.95
N LYS A 3 20.07 -13.17 -23.43
CA LYS A 3 20.98 -12.37 -22.62
C LYS A 3 20.12 -11.34 -21.88
N GLN A 4 19.88 -11.56 -20.59
CA GLN A 4 19.21 -10.54 -19.76
C GLN A 4 20.05 -9.26 -19.78
N SER A 5 19.61 -8.30 -20.59
CA SER A 5 20.15 -6.95 -20.64
C SER A 5 19.95 -6.33 -19.26
N ASN A 6 21.03 -6.17 -18.51
CA ASN A 6 21.04 -5.58 -17.18
C ASN A 6 20.82 -4.06 -17.32
N SER A 7 19.62 -3.65 -17.75
CA SER A 7 19.30 -2.26 -18.00
C SER A 7 18.91 -1.57 -16.68
N LEU A 8 19.69 -0.55 -16.31
CA LEU A 8 19.46 0.25 -15.10
C LEU A 8 18.30 1.23 -15.25
N LYS A 9 18.04 1.69 -16.48
CA LYS A 9 17.00 2.68 -16.80
C LYS A 9 15.60 2.31 -16.28
N PRO A 10 15.03 1.11 -16.54
CA PRO A 10 13.69 0.77 -16.04
C PRO A 10 13.65 0.58 -14.51
N LYS A 11 14.75 0.13 -13.89
CA LYS A 11 14.84 -0.01 -12.43
C LYS A 11 14.81 1.36 -11.74
N ILE A 12 15.57 2.32 -12.28
CA ILE A 12 15.60 3.70 -11.78
C ILE A 12 14.25 4.40 -12.03
N ALA A 13 13.67 4.23 -13.21
CA ALA A 13 12.35 4.79 -13.52
C ALA A 13 11.27 4.26 -12.55
N TYR A 14 11.26 2.95 -12.28
CA TYR A 14 10.35 2.36 -11.30
C TYR A 14 10.61 2.89 -9.89
N GLY A 15 11.88 2.96 -9.45
CA GLY A 15 12.21 3.49 -8.13
C GLY A 15 11.79 4.95 -7.93
N LEU A 16 11.96 5.80 -8.95
CA LEU A 16 11.50 7.20 -8.91
C LEU A 16 9.96 7.31 -8.92
N PHE A 17 9.28 6.45 -9.69
CA PHE A 17 7.83 6.37 -9.69
C PHE A 17 7.27 5.96 -8.33
N ASP A 18 7.80 4.88 -7.74
CA ASP A 18 7.41 4.38 -6.42
C ASP A 18 7.63 5.46 -5.35
N TRP A 19 8.82 6.11 -5.36
CA TRP A 19 9.14 7.22 -4.46
C TRP A 19 8.19 8.40 -4.60
N ALA A 20 7.84 8.80 -5.83
CA ALA A 20 6.94 9.93 -6.06
C ALA A 20 5.49 9.60 -5.65
N SER A 21 5.07 8.34 -5.79
CA SER A 21 3.70 7.90 -5.48
C SER A 21 3.46 7.61 -4.00
N SER A 22 4.48 7.19 -3.25
CA SER A 22 4.36 6.74 -1.86
C SER A 22 3.83 7.81 -0.87
N PRO A 23 4.25 9.09 -0.93
CA PRO A 23 3.85 10.09 0.06
C PRO A 23 2.36 10.42 0.05
N VAL A 24 1.70 10.40 -1.11
CA VAL A 24 0.30 10.81 -1.26
C VAL A 24 -0.63 9.99 -0.35
N PRO A 25 -0.73 8.64 -0.49
CA PRO A 25 -1.60 7.85 0.37
C PRO A 25 -1.18 7.91 1.84
N THR A 26 0.13 7.95 2.12
CA THR A 26 0.65 8.01 3.50
C THR A 26 0.17 9.27 4.21
N LEU A 27 0.38 10.46 3.62
CA LEU A 27 -0.01 11.72 4.26
C LEU A 27 -1.52 11.83 4.43
N HIS A 28 -2.29 11.38 3.44
CA HIS A 28 -3.75 11.39 3.52
C HIS A 28 -4.25 10.52 4.67
N ALA A 29 -3.75 9.29 4.78
CA ALA A 29 -4.18 8.36 5.83
C ALA A 29 -3.74 8.81 7.23
N THR A 30 -2.50 9.27 7.41
CA THR A 30 -1.95 9.52 8.75
C THR A 30 -2.19 10.93 9.28
N PHE A 31 -2.25 11.95 8.41
CA PHE A 31 -2.35 13.34 8.86
C PHE A 31 -3.68 14.01 8.49
N VAL A 32 -4.23 13.73 7.30
CA VAL A 32 -5.45 14.40 6.84
C VAL A 32 -6.69 13.72 7.39
N PHE A 33 -6.91 12.46 7.03
CA PHE A 33 -8.13 11.72 7.40
C PHE A 33 -8.19 11.40 8.89
N ALA A 34 -7.07 11.04 9.51
CA ALA A 34 -7.02 10.78 10.95
C ALA A 34 -7.50 12.00 11.76
N VAL A 35 -6.98 13.20 11.46
CA VAL A 35 -7.35 14.43 12.15
C VAL A 35 -8.78 14.85 11.80
N TYR A 36 -9.18 14.76 10.54
CA TYR A 36 -10.55 15.05 10.11
C TYR A 36 -11.58 14.17 10.83
N TYR A 37 -11.33 12.86 10.95
CA TYR A 37 -12.26 11.93 11.58
C TYR A 37 -12.48 12.27 13.06
N VAL A 38 -11.39 12.47 13.80
CA VAL A 38 -11.45 12.80 15.23
C VAL A 38 -12.00 14.20 15.47
N SER A 39 -11.78 15.16 14.56
CA SER A 39 -12.27 16.54 14.77
C SER A 39 -13.71 16.78 14.31
N SER A 40 -14.15 16.11 13.24
CA SER A 40 -15.38 16.44 12.53
C SER A 40 -16.43 15.34 12.54
N VAL A 41 -16.02 14.06 12.62
CA VAL A 41 -16.93 12.92 12.51
C VAL A 41 -17.32 12.39 13.90
N SER A 42 -16.33 12.14 14.75
CA SER A 42 -16.55 11.61 16.10
C SER A 42 -15.63 12.30 17.11
N PRO A 43 -16.01 13.49 17.61
CA PRO A 43 -15.18 14.27 18.54
C PRO A 43 -14.91 13.60 19.89
N ASP A 44 -15.90 12.87 20.41
CA ASP A 44 -15.83 12.29 21.76
C ASP A 44 -15.14 10.93 21.78
N THR A 45 -15.36 10.09 20.76
CA THR A 45 -14.88 8.69 20.71
C THR A 45 -14.03 8.36 19.48
N GLY A 46 -13.78 9.33 18.60
CA GLY A 46 -13.16 9.09 17.29
C GLY A 46 -11.75 8.52 17.36
N SER A 47 -10.97 8.83 18.40
CA SER A 47 -9.63 8.25 18.57
C SER A 47 -9.67 6.73 18.74
N ALA A 48 -10.63 6.22 19.52
CA ALA A 48 -10.79 4.79 19.74
C ALA A 48 -11.35 4.09 18.49
N GLU A 49 -12.38 4.67 17.87
CA GLU A 49 -12.95 4.16 16.62
C GLU A 49 -11.92 4.10 15.50
N TRP A 50 -11.11 5.15 15.35
CA TRP A 50 -10.02 5.19 14.38
C TRP A 50 -9.00 4.09 14.63
N ALA A 51 -8.64 3.83 15.89
CA ALA A 51 -7.75 2.72 16.25
C ALA A 51 -8.37 1.36 15.87
N TRP A 52 -9.65 1.13 16.19
CA TRP A 52 -10.36 -0.11 15.82
C TRP A 52 -10.42 -0.32 14.31
N MET A 53 -10.70 0.73 13.53
CA MET A 53 -10.69 0.67 12.06
C MET A 53 -9.31 0.26 11.52
N ASN A 54 -8.24 0.88 12.03
CA ASN A 54 -6.87 0.54 11.62
C ASN A 54 -6.49 -0.88 12.04
N SER A 55 -6.86 -1.32 13.24
CA SER A 55 -6.62 -2.69 13.69
C SER A 55 -7.32 -3.72 12.82
N LEU A 56 -8.58 -3.47 12.44
CA LEU A 56 -9.32 -4.35 11.54
C LEU A 56 -8.65 -4.40 10.16
N ALA A 57 -8.27 -3.26 9.59
CA ALA A 57 -7.57 -3.19 8.31
C ALA A 57 -6.24 -3.96 8.35
N ALA A 58 -5.43 -3.77 9.40
CA ALA A 58 -4.17 -4.48 9.58
C ALA A 58 -4.37 -6.00 9.71
N LEU A 59 -5.39 -6.44 10.43
CA LEU A 59 -5.73 -7.86 10.57
C LEU A 59 -6.19 -8.45 9.23
N THR A 60 -7.01 -7.73 8.47
CA THR A 60 -7.39 -8.13 7.12
C THR A 60 -6.17 -8.27 6.20
N ILE A 61 -5.24 -7.31 6.24
CA ILE A 61 -3.99 -7.38 5.47
C ILE A 61 -3.14 -8.59 5.91
N ALA A 62 -3.02 -8.85 7.20
CA ALA A 62 -2.23 -9.98 7.71
C ALA A 62 -2.76 -11.34 7.23
N ILE A 63 -4.07 -11.47 7.05
CA ILE A 63 -4.70 -12.71 6.56
C ILE A 63 -4.61 -12.82 5.02
N ILE A 64 -4.87 -11.74 4.30
CA ILE A 64 -4.99 -11.76 2.84
C ILE A 64 -3.61 -11.71 2.16
N SER A 65 -2.67 -10.93 2.69
CA SER A 65 -1.37 -10.70 2.06
C SER A 65 -0.54 -11.96 1.79
N PRO A 66 -0.49 -13.00 2.65
CA PRO A 66 0.25 -14.22 2.35
C PRO A 66 -0.37 -15.00 1.18
N ILE A 67 -1.70 -14.99 1.08
CA ILE A 67 -2.43 -15.71 0.02
C ILE A 67 -2.20 -15.04 -1.33
N LEU A 68 -2.39 -13.72 -1.38
CA LEU A 68 -2.17 -12.95 -2.61
C LEU A 68 -0.69 -12.91 -2.99
N GLY A 69 0.21 -12.72 -2.02
CA GLY A 69 1.65 -12.75 -2.23
C GLY A 69 2.12 -14.09 -2.78
N ALA A 70 1.71 -15.20 -2.17
CA ALA A 70 2.05 -16.53 -2.66
C ALA A 70 1.49 -16.82 -4.07
N SER A 71 0.31 -16.28 -4.41
CA SER A 71 -0.24 -16.37 -5.77
C SER A 71 0.59 -15.56 -6.78
N ALA A 72 0.99 -14.33 -6.42
CA ALA A 72 1.82 -13.46 -7.26
C ALA A 72 3.21 -14.08 -7.51
N ASP A 73 3.83 -14.66 -6.48
CA ASP A 73 5.16 -15.27 -6.56
C ASP A 73 5.18 -16.53 -7.42
N ARG A 74 4.12 -17.35 -7.37
CA ARG A 74 4.03 -18.58 -8.19
C ARG A 74 3.90 -18.31 -9.67
N ASN A 75 3.22 -17.24 -10.05
CA ASN A 75 2.91 -16.99 -11.46
C ASN A 75 4.00 -16.21 -12.20
N ALA A 76 4.92 -15.52 -11.51
CA ALA A 76 5.96 -14.66 -12.10
C ALA A 76 5.47 -13.72 -13.24
N ASN A 77 4.15 -13.50 -13.33
CA ASN A 77 3.50 -12.92 -14.48
C ASN A 77 3.21 -11.46 -14.15
N ARG A 78 4.27 -10.64 -14.16
CA ARG A 78 4.20 -9.20 -13.90
C ARG A 78 3.11 -8.50 -14.74
N LYS A 79 2.79 -9.03 -15.93
CA LYS A 79 1.81 -8.46 -16.85
C LYS A 79 0.36 -8.63 -16.41
N THR A 80 0.02 -9.59 -15.56
CA THR A 80 -1.39 -9.82 -15.14
C THR A 80 -1.81 -8.89 -13.99
N TRP A 81 -0.85 -8.40 -13.20
CA TRP A 81 -1.09 -7.56 -12.04
C TRP A 81 -0.82 -6.06 -12.31
N LEU A 82 -0.02 -5.76 -13.34
CA LEU A 82 0.36 -4.39 -13.76
C LEU A 82 -0.32 -3.98 -15.07
N GLY A 83 -1.45 -4.61 -15.42
CA GLY A 83 -2.25 -4.24 -16.59
C GLY A 83 -2.67 -2.77 -16.56
#